data_AF-A0A8S3XFL9-F1
#
_entry.id   AF-A0A8S3XFL9-F1
#
_cell.length_a   1.000
_cell.length_b   1.000
_cell.length_c   1.000
_cell.angle_alpha   90.00
_cell.angle_beta   90.00
_cell.angle_gamma   90.00
#
_symmetry.space_group_name_H-M   'P 1'
#
loop_
_entity.id
_entity.type
_entity.pdbx_description
1 polymer ?
#
loop_
_entity_poly.entity_id
_entity_poly.type
_entity_poly.pdbx_seq_one_letter_code
_entity_poly.pdbx_strand_id
1 'polypeptide(L)'
;MHRLFAELEPSITVTEQNLADLVRYFLRSNIFDVTELERLRREAVPSSGENATAEEAAPQLTEQTENVGAAVNTLVVVDSNDDGTIAQELELEQMRSTLEEAIVKTRSTRVENRPQLPRIALSKRNQGLNPMLVTYLEASRELCETDSIIFGAALAVCRIIGAKLSTAGRATGQSSAVPAWRIRIEERIARARALIGRLLQVRQYQAKDCAHRQDGVCWDKC
;
A
#
# COMPACT_ATOMS: atom_id res chain seq x y z
N MET A 1 -30.48 10.71 16.89
CA MET A 1 -29.11 10.19 16.85
C MET A 1 -28.28 10.68 18.02
N HIS A 2 -27.84 11.94 18.07
CA HIS A 2 -26.94 12.43 19.15
C HIS A 2 -27.46 12.20 20.57
N ARG A 3 -28.74 12.52 20.85
CA ARG A 3 -29.36 12.25 22.17
C ARG A 3 -29.34 10.77 22.56
N LEU A 4 -29.74 9.87 21.65
CA LEU A 4 -29.73 8.42 21.89
C LEU A 4 -28.30 7.88 22.13
N PHE A 5 -27.31 8.42 21.42
CA PHE A 5 -25.92 8.05 21.64
C PHE A 5 -25.40 8.50 23.02
N ALA A 6 -25.72 9.73 23.43
CA ALA A 6 -25.37 10.24 24.76
C ALA A 6 -26.09 9.50 25.92
N GLU A 7 -27.23 8.87 25.63
CA GLU A 7 -28.01 8.05 26.56
C GLU A 7 -27.48 6.61 26.66
N LEU A 8 -26.99 6.04 25.55
CA LEU A 8 -26.38 4.70 25.49
C LEU A 8 -24.92 4.67 25.96
N GLU A 9 -24.11 5.67 25.61
CA GLU A 9 -22.68 5.76 25.98
C GLU A 9 -22.33 7.13 26.62
N PRO A 10 -22.78 7.40 27.85
CA PRO A 10 -22.54 8.68 28.54
C PRO A 10 -21.06 8.96 28.88
N SER A 11 -20.17 7.96 28.70
CA SER A 11 -18.73 8.09 28.88
C SER A 11 -18.02 8.81 27.72
N ILE A 12 -18.64 8.89 26.52
CA ILE A 12 -18.00 9.44 25.32
C ILE A 12 -18.67 10.76 24.91
N THR A 13 -17.95 11.87 25.13
CA THR A 13 -18.41 13.22 24.80
C THR A 13 -18.25 13.55 23.32
N VAL A 14 -19.11 12.96 22.49
CA VAL A 14 -19.18 13.23 21.04
C VAL A 14 -20.09 14.44 20.77
N THR A 15 -19.69 15.34 19.86
CA THR A 15 -20.56 16.43 19.37
C THR A 15 -21.51 15.92 18.29
N GLU A 16 -22.69 16.53 18.16
CA GLU A 16 -23.68 16.14 17.14
C GLU A 16 -23.10 16.15 15.72
N GLN A 17 -22.24 17.12 15.42
CA GLN A 17 -21.58 17.23 14.12
C GLN A 17 -20.56 16.12 13.86
N ASN A 18 -19.73 15.75 14.85
CA ASN A 18 -18.79 14.63 14.71
C ASN A 18 -19.54 13.31 14.45
N LEU A 19 -20.68 13.10 15.12
CA LEU A 19 -21.50 11.91 14.95
C LEU A 19 -22.16 11.87 13.56
N ALA A 20 -22.64 13.01 13.07
CA ALA A 20 -23.16 13.12 11.70
C ALA A 20 -22.08 12.87 10.63
N ASP A 21 -20.86 13.36 10.83
CA ASP A 21 -19.76 13.17 9.89
C ASP A 21 -19.19 11.73 9.92
N LEU A 22 -19.19 11.06 11.08
CA LEU A 22 -18.92 9.62 11.17
C LEU A 22 -19.97 8.80 10.40
N VAL A 23 -21.26 9.08 10.57
CA VAL A 23 -22.34 8.39 9.82
C VAL A 23 -22.18 8.60 8.31
N ARG A 24 -21.89 9.84 7.87
CA ARG A 24 -21.60 10.13 6.45
C ARG A 24 -20.36 9.39 5.94
N TYR A 25 -19.33 9.26 6.77
CA TYR A 25 -18.13 8.50 6.43
C TYR A 25 -18.45 7.01 6.26
N PHE A 26 -19.17 6.39 7.19
CA PHE A 26 -19.57 4.97 7.09
C PHE A 26 -20.43 4.70 5.85
N LEU A 27 -21.43 5.54 5.59
CA LEU A 27 -22.30 5.41 4.40
C LEU A 27 -21.54 5.60 3.07
N ARG A 28 -20.50 6.46 3.04
CA ARG A 28 -19.69 6.70 1.83
C ARG A 28 -18.62 5.63 1.60
N SER A 29 -18.09 5.04 2.67
CA SER A 29 -16.93 4.14 2.59
C SER A 29 -17.28 2.68 2.28
N ASN A 30 -18.58 2.32 2.34
CA ASN A 30 -19.09 0.97 2.04
C ASN A 30 -18.30 -0.14 2.75
N ILE A 31 -18.00 0.10 4.04
CA ILE A 31 -17.15 -0.77 4.88
C ILE A 31 -17.89 -2.03 5.31
N PHE A 32 -19.21 -1.95 5.46
CA PHE A 32 -20.08 -3.06 5.85
C PHE A 32 -20.85 -3.56 4.63
N ASP A 33 -20.90 -4.88 4.46
CA ASP A 33 -21.83 -5.50 3.50
C ASP A 33 -23.29 -5.35 3.98
N VAL A 34 -24.25 -5.46 3.06
CA VAL A 34 -25.68 -5.37 3.37
C VAL A 34 -26.09 -6.43 4.42
N THR A 35 -25.48 -7.62 4.37
CA THR A 35 -25.71 -8.68 5.35
C THR A 35 -25.17 -8.35 6.75
N GLU A 36 -24.02 -7.66 6.83
CA GLU A 36 -23.44 -7.18 8.08
C GLU A 36 -24.21 -6.00 8.67
N LEU A 37 -24.69 -5.08 7.81
CA LEU A 37 -25.57 -3.99 8.21
C LEU A 37 -26.87 -4.51 8.83
N GLU A 38 -27.52 -5.51 8.22
CA GLU A 38 -28.71 -6.14 8.79
C GLU A 38 -28.41 -7.05 10.01
N ARG A 39 -27.16 -7.52 10.18
CA ARG A 39 -26.72 -8.16 11.43
C ARG A 39 -26.58 -7.12 12.56
N LEU A 40 -25.85 -6.04 12.30
CA LEU A 40 -25.63 -4.94 13.25
C LEU A 40 -26.94 -4.21 13.59
N ARG A 41 -27.87 -4.09 12.65
CA ARG A 41 -29.20 -3.53 12.89
C ARG A 41 -30.03 -4.38 13.86
N ARG A 42 -29.95 -5.71 13.75
CA ARG A 42 -30.58 -6.64 14.71
C ARG A 42 -29.88 -6.63 16.07
N GLU A 43 -28.56 -6.43 16.10
CA GLU A 43 -27.77 -6.33 17.33
C GLU A 43 -28.00 -4.99 18.07
N ALA A 44 -28.23 -3.91 17.34
CA ALA A 44 -28.46 -2.56 17.87
C ALA A 44 -29.93 -2.25 18.22
N VAL A 45 -30.88 -3.12 17.85
CA VAL A 45 -32.25 -3.06 18.38
C VAL A 45 -32.31 -3.96 19.62
N PRO A 46 -32.28 -3.41 20.84
CA PRO A 46 -32.50 -4.22 22.03
C PRO A 46 -33.90 -4.82 21.98
N SER A 47 -34.03 -6.07 22.40
CA SER A 47 -35.31 -6.78 22.57
C SER A 47 -36.14 -6.17 23.70
N SER A 48 -36.64 -4.94 23.51
CA SER A 48 -37.60 -4.31 24.41
C SER A 48 -38.94 -4.99 24.23
N GLY A 49 -39.34 -5.78 25.22
CA GLY A 49 -40.72 -6.25 25.32
C GLY A 49 -41.69 -5.08 25.50
N GLU A 50 -42.95 -5.36 25.18
CA GLU A 50 -44.14 -4.69 25.73
C GLU A 50 -44.41 -3.22 25.31
N ASN A 51 -45.04 -3.06 24.14
CA ASN A 51 -46.44 -2.61 23.97
C ASN A 51 -46.71 -1.55 22.88
N ALA A 52 -47.65 -1.91 21.97
CA ALA A 52 -48.56 -1.06 21.17
C ALA A 52 -47.94 -0.01 20.19
N THR A 53 -48.43 0.16 18.95
CA THR A 53 -49.64 -0.33 18.26
C THR A 53 -49.42 -0.30 16.73
N ALA A 54 -50.21 -1.07 15.97
CA ALA A 54 -50.71 -0.87 14.58
C ALA A 54 -49.89 0.00 13.57
N GLU A 55 -49.70 -0.36 12.30
CA GLU A 55 -50.49 -1.26 11.43
C GLU A 55 -49.70 -1.57 10.13
N GLU A 56 -50.07 -2.65 9.42
CA GLU A 56 -50.08 -2.78 7.93
C GLU A 56 -48.76 -2.56 7.10
N ALA A 57 -48.27 -3.45 6.23
CA ALA A 57 -48.80 -4.69 5.63
C ALA A 57 -47.70 -5.74 5.32
N ALA A 58 -48.11 -7.01 5.21
CA ALA A 58 -47.32 -8.16 4.71
C ALA A 58 -47.48 -8.30 3.15
N PRO A 59 -47.14 -9.41 2.41
CA PRO A 59 -46.85 -10.83 2.76
C PRO A 59 -45.40 -11.29 2.39
N GLN A 60 -44.73 -12.20 3.10
CA GLN A 60 -44.94 -13.65 3.32
C GLN A 60 -44.72 -14.58 2.10
N LEU A 61 -43.79 -15.53 2.26
CA LEU A 61 -43.88 -17.00 2.06
C LEU A 61 -42.58 -17.58 2.70
N THR A 62 -42.61 -18.37 3.78
CA THR A 62 -42.66 -19.85 3.84
C THR A 62 -41.67 -20.56 2.88
N GLU A 63 -40.92 -21.61 3.22
CA GLU A 63 -40.66 -22.42 4.44
C GLU A 63 -39.31 -23.18 4.20
N GLN A 64 -38.67 -23.98 5.08
CA GLN A 64 -39.02 -24.60 6.37
C GLN A 64 -37.75 -24.76 7.26
N THR A 65 -37.76 -25.62 8.28
CA THR A 65 -36.63 -25.97 9.19
C THR A 65 -36.14 -27.42 9.01
N GLU A 66 -34.88 -27.69 9.40
CA GLU A 66 -34.31 -28.90 10.07
C GLU A 66 -32.90 -29.27 9.53
N ASN A 67 -31.96 -29.87 10.29
CA ASN A 67 -31.63 -29.77 11.72
C ASN A 67 -30.18 -30.32 11.95
N VAL A 68 -29.52 -29.89 13.03
CA VAL A 68 -28.36 -30.51 13.76
C VAL A 68 -27.50 -31.62 13.10
N GLY A 69 -26.17 -31.45 13.11
CA GLY A 69 -25.21 -32.58 13.03
C GLY A 69 -23.74 -32.16 13.00
N ALA A 70 -22.94 -32.52 14.02
CA ALA A 70 -21.57 -32.03 14.19
C ALA A 70 -20.46 -33.02 13.77
N ALA A 71 -19.28 -32.44 13.54
CA ALA A 71 -17.92 -32.99 13.78
C ALA A 71 -17.25 -33.96 12.76
N VAL A 72 -16.17 -33.42 12.17
CA VAL A 72 -14.87 -34.07 11.90
C VAL A 72 -14.85 -35.28 10.94
N ASN A 73 -14.49 -35.03 9.68
CA ASN A 73 -13.14 -35.40 9.19
C ASN A 73 -12.79 -34.75 7.84
N THR A 74 -11.49 -34.62 7.58
CA THR A 74 -10.94 -34.08 6.33
C THR A 74 -11.31 -34.95 5.12
N LEU A 75 -12.10 -34.40 4.20
CA LEU A 75 -12.05 -34.80 2.79
C LEU A 75 -12.36 -33.61 1.89
N VAL A 76 -11.62 -33.49 0.79
CA VAL A 76 -11.76 -32.40 -0.18
C VAL A 76 -13.11 -32.53 -0.90
N VAL A 77 -14.00 -31.57 -0.66
CA VAL A 77 -15.12 -31.27 -1.57
C VAL A 77 -14.90 -29.84 -2.07
N VAL A 78 -14.66 -29.73 -3.37
CA VAL A 78 -14.53 -28.46 -4.08
C VAL A 78 -15.93 -27.86 -4.18
N ASP A 79 -16.29 -27.02 -3.20
CA ASP A 79 -17.52 -26.25 -3.27
C ASP A 79 -17.33 -25.05 -4.23
N SER A 80 -18.26 -24.89 -5.16
CA SER A 80 -17.99 -24.30 -6.47
C SER A 80 -18.20 -22.78 -6.50
N ASN A 81 -17.34 -22.03 -5.82
CA ASN A 81 -17.13 -20.59 -6.04
C ASN A 81 -15.89 -20.30 -6.92
N ASP A 82 -15.70 -21.14 -7.94
CA ASP A 82 -14.54 -21.16 -8.84
C ASP A 82 -14.45 -19.89 -9.72
N ASP A 83 -15.60 -19.41 -10.21
CA ASP A 83 -15.71 -18.30 -11.18
C ASP A 83 -15.12 -16.97 -10.65
N GLY A 84 -15.32 -16.67 -9.35
CA GLY A 84 -14.76 -15.49 -8.70
C GLY A 84 -13.25 -15.56 -8.50
N THR A 85 -12.71 -16.77 -8.30
CA THR A 85 -11.27 -17.00 -8.10
C THR A 85 -10.53 -16.92 -9.42
N ILE A 86 -11.07 -17.56 -10.47
CA ILE A 86 -10.54 -17.50 -11.84
C ILE A 86 -10.53 -16.05 -12.35
N ALA A 87 -11.59 -15.28 -12.12
CA ALA A 87 -11.64 -13.87 -12.52
C ALA A 87 -10.57 -13.01 -11.82
N GLN A 88 -10.29 -13.27 -10.54
CA GLN A 88 -9.27 -12.55 -9.77
C GLN A 88 -7.84 -12.96 -10.17
N GLU A 89 -7.59 -14.24 -10.43
CA GLU A 89 -6.31 -14.74 -10.96
C GLU A 89 -6.04 -14.17 -12.36
N LEU A 90 -7.06 -14.08 -13.20
CA LEU A 90 -6.98 -13.45 -14.53
C LEU A 90 -6.68 -11.94 -14.44
N GLU A 91 -7.27 -11.18 -13.51
CA GLU A 91 -6.92 -9.76 -13.29
C GLU A 91 -5.46 -9.62 -12.82
N LEU A 92 -4.99 -10.51 -11.93
CA LEU A 92 -3.60 -10.55 -11.47
C LEU A 92 -2.62 -10.83 -12.62
N GLU A 93 -2.88 -11.81 -13.47
CA GLU A 93 -2.01 -12.15 -14.60
C GLU A 93 -2.03 -11.06 -15.69
N GLN A 94 -3.17 -10.40 -15.93
CA GLN A 94 -3.24 -9.22 -16.79
C GLN A 94 -2.40 -8.04 -16.24
N MET A 95 -2.43 -7.80 -14.93
CA MET A 95 -1.58 -6.78 -14.30
C MET A 95 -0.09 -7.14 -14.40
N ARG A 96 0.26 -8.42 -14.21
CA ARG A 96 1.62 -8.93 -14.38
C ARG A 96 2.14 -8.75 -15.80
N SER A 97 1.37 -9.20 -16.80
CA SER A 97 1.71 -9.05 -18.21
C SER A 97 1.89 -7.58 -18.61
N THR A 98 0.99 -6.70 -18.13
CA THR A 98 1.09 -5.24 -18.33
C THR A 98 2.35 -4.65 -17.69
N LEU A 99 2.77 -5.15 -16.53
CA LEU A 99 4.00 -4.76 -15.85
C LEU A 99 5.24 -5.20 -16.64
N GLU A 100 5.32 -6.46 -17.05
CA GLU A 100 6.44 -7.01 -17.81
C GLU A 100 6.63 -6.27 -19.15
N GLU A 101 5.54 -6.04 -19.90
CA GLU A 101 5.57 -5.27 -21.16
C GLU A 101 6.03 -3.82 -20.92
N ALA A 102 5.55 -3.18 -19.84
CA ALA A 102 6.00 -1.84 -19.47
C ALA A 102 7.49 -1.80 -19.12
N ILE A 103 8.02 -2.78 -18.37
CA ILE A 103 9.45 -2.86 -18.01
C ILE A 103 10.33 -3.08 -19.26
N VAL A 104 9.94 -3.96 -20.18
CA VAL A 104 10.68 -4.18 -21.44
C VAL A 104 10.70 -2.91 -22.29
N LYS A 105 9.58 -2.19 -22.36
CA LYS A 105 9.47 -0.91 -23.07
C LYS A 105 10.33 0.18 -22.42
N THR A 106 10.43 0.23 -21.10
CA THR A 106 11.19 1.28 -20.40
C THR A 106 12.70 1.03 -20.38
N ARG A 107 13.13 -0.24 -20.43
CA ARG A 107 14.52 -0.65 -20.68
C ARG A 107 15.01 -0.23 -22.07
N SER A 108 14.15 -0.28 -23.09
CA SER A 108 14.49 0.07 -24.48
C SER A 108 14.38 1.56 -24.81
N THR A 109 13.68 2.36 -23.99
CA THR A 109 13.61 3.84 -24.15
C THR A 109 14.62 4.60 -23.31
N ARG A 110 15.38 5.50 -23.94
CA ARG A 110 16.22 6.49 -23.25
C ARG A 110 15.40 7.35 -22.28
N VAL A 111 15.99 7.70 -21.15
CA VAL A 111 15.37 8.49 -20.05
C VAL A 111 14.73 9.79 -20.57
N GLU A 112 15.37 10.45 -21.54
CA GLU A 112 14.92 11.71 -22.14
C GLU A 112 13.60 11.60 -22.92
N ASN A 113 13.31 10.41 -23.46
CA ASN A 113 12.15 10.13 -24.31
C ASN A 113 10.99 9.48 -23.52
N ARG A 114 11.13 9.33 -22.20
CA ARG A 114 10.09 8.73 -21.35
C ARG A 114 8.92 9.71 -21.17
N PRO A 115 7.65 9.25 -21.28
CA PRO A 115 6.48 10.11 -21.13
C PRO A 115 6.35 10.65 -19.71
N GLN A 116 5.72 11.81 -19.54
CA GLN A 116 5.42 12.31 -18.21
C GLN A 116 4.26 11.51 -17.58
N LEU A 117 4.52 10.99 -16.38
CA LEU A 117 3.53 10.23 -15.61
C LEU A 117 2.62 11.21 -14.84
N PRO A 118 1.28 11.11 -14.97
CA PRO A 118 0.36 11.89 -14.16
C PRO A 118 0.43 11.49 -12.68
N ARG A 119 0.00 12.38 -11.80
CA ARG A 119 -0.17 12.05 -10.37
C ARG A 119 -1.40 11.16 -10.21
N ILE A 120 -1.20 9.96 -9.66
CA ILE A 120 -2.22 8.93 -9.50
C ILE A 120 -2.61 8.76 -8.02
N ALA A 121 -3.89 8.51 -7.77
CA ALA A 121 -4.40 8.12 -6.45
C ALA A 121 -4.25 6.61 -6.22
N LEU A 122 -4.03 6.21 -4.97
CA LEU A 122 -4.03 4.79 -4.58
C LEU A 122 -5.45 4.22 -4.69
N SER A 123 -5.59 3.05 -5.30
CA SER A 123 -6.86 2.34 -5.48
C SER A 123 -6.68 0.85 -5.15
N LYS A 124 -7.76 0.12 -4.86
CA LYS A 124 -7.66 -1.33 -4.63
C LYS A 124 -7.08 -2.06 -5.86
N ARG A 125 -7.45 -1.63 -7.08
CA ARG A 125 -6.98 -2.22 -8.34
C ARG A 125 -5.47 -2.09 -8.55
N ASN A 126 -4.84 -0.96 -8.21
CA ASN A 126 -3.37 -0.82 -8.40
C ASN A 126 -2.52 -1.30 -7.21
N GLN A 127 -3.13 -1.64 -6.07
CA GLN A 127 -2.40 -2.21 -4.92
C GLN A 127 -1.83 -3.60 -5.20
N GLY A 128 -2.46 -4.40 -6.07
CA GLY A 128 -2.00 -5.74 -6.44
C GLY A 128 -0.60 -5.80 -7.09
N LEU A 129 -0.11 -4.69 -7.65
CA LEU A 129 1.24 -4.61 -8.20
C LEU A 129 2.34 -4.53 -7.12
N ASN A 130 2.06 -3.97 -5.95
CA ASN A 130 3.08 -3.80 -4.90
C ASN A 130 3.82 -5.10 -4.52
N PRO A 131 3.15 -6.25 -4.23
CA PRO A 131 3.87 -7.49 -3.94
C PRO A 131 4.69 -7.99 -5.13
N MET A 132 4.19 -7.87 -6.36
CA MET A 132 4.93 -8.27 -7.58
C MET A 132 6.23 -7.47 -7.72
N LEU A 133 6.19 -6.16 -7.42
CA LEU A 133 7.35 -5.27 -7.53
C LEU A 133 8.48 -5.63 -6.57
N VAL A 134 8.18 -6.18 -5.39
CA VAL A 134 9.21 -6.64 -4.45
C VAL A 134 10.08 -7.71 -5.12
N THR A 135 9.46 -8.73 -5.75
CA THR A 135 10.18 -9.80 -6.45
C THR A 135 11.05 -9.27 -7.60
N TYR A 136 10.56 -8.30 -8.39
CA TYR A 136 11.36 -7.69 -9.46
C TYR A 136 12.53 -6.84 -8.93
N LEU A 137 12.34 -6.14 -7.81
CA LEU A 137 13.38 -5.31 -7.21
C LEU A 137 14.46 -6.14 -6.51
N GLU A 138 14.10 -7.28 -5.91
CA GLU A 138 15.05 -8.24 -5.33
C GLU A 138 15.92 -8.94 -6.39
N ALA A 139 15.36 -9.17 -7.59
CA ALA A 139 16.11 -9.70 -8.73
C ALA A 139 17.05 -8.68 -9.38
N SER A 140 16.81 -7.37 -9.20
CA SER A 140 17.56 -6.29 -9.82
C SER A 140 18.97 -6.14 -9.23
N ARG A 141 20.01 -6.17 -10.08
CA ARG A 141 21.40 -5.97 -9.63
C ARG A 141 21.94 -4.58 -9.95
N GLU A 142 21.43 -3.95 -11.01
CA GLU A 142 21.93 -2.66 -11.48
C GLU A 142 20.95 -1.51 -11.22
N LEU A 143 21.49 -0.31 -10.98
CA LEU A 143 20.67 0.89 -10.81
C LEU A 143 19.82 1.21 -12.05
N CYS A 144 20.33 0.91 -13.24
CA CYS A 144 19.63 1.11 -14.51
C CYS A 144 18.44 0.14 -14.67
N GLU A 145 18.56 -1.08 -14.19
CA GLU A 145 17.46 -2.03 -14.11
C GLU A 145 16.41 -1.56 -13.11
N THR A 146 16.83 -1.19 -11.90
CA THR A 146 15.95 -0.69 -10.83
C THR A 146 15.16 0.55 -11.28
N ASP A 147 15.79 1.51 -11.94
CA ASP A 147 15.12 2.67 -12.55
C ASP A 147 14.10 2.25 -13.61
N SER A 148 14.46 1.32 -14.49
CA SER A 148 13.56 0.82 -15.54
C SER A 148 12.36 0.05 -14.97
N ILE A 149 12.57 -0.71 -13.88
CA ILE A 149 11.53 -1.42 -13.12
C ILE A 149 10.58 -0.44 -12.44
N ILE A 150 11.09 0.53 -11.68
CA ILE A 150 10.28 1.52 -10.96
C ILE A 150 9.46 2.38 -11.94
N PHE A 151 10.09 2.84 -13.03
CA PHE A 151 9.39 3.64 -14.03
C PHE A 151 8.40 2.80 -14.86
N GLY A 152 8.75 1.54 -15.19
CA GLY A 152 7.86 0.58 -15.83
C GLY A 152 6.63 0.26 -14.97
N ALA A 153 6.82 0.09 -13.67
CA ALA A 153 5.75 -0.10 -12.69
C ALA A 153 4.77 1.07 -12.67
N ALA A 154 5.29 2.29 -12.56
CA ALA A 154 4.45 3.49 -12.56
C ALA A 154 3.72 3.68 -13.90
N LEU A 155 4.34 3.30 -15.03
CA LEU A 155 3.71 3.28 -16.34
C LEU A 155 2.60 2.20 -16.44
N ALA A 156 2.81 1.00 -15.88
CA ALA A 156 1.81 -0.05 -15.80
C ALA A 156 0.60 0.38 -14.97
N VAL A 157 0.81 1.00 -13.81
CA VAL A 157 -0.25 1.63 -13.00
C VAL A 157 -1.03 2.68 -13.81
N CYS A 158 -0.35 3.52 -14.60
CA CYS A 158 -1.02 4.48 -15.49
C CYS A 158 -1.95 3.78 -16.49
N ARG A 159 -1.49 2.68 -17.10
CA ARG A 159 -2.27 1.91 -18.09
C ARG A 159 -3.49 1.23 -17.45
N ILE A 160 -3.32 0.55 -16.32
CA ILE A 160 -4.39 -0.16 -15.59
C ILE A 160 -5.52 0.80 -15.14
N ILE A 161 -5.17 2.06 -14.86
CA ILE A 161 -6.13 3.11 -14.47
C ILE A 161 -6.71 3.85 -15.70
N GLY A 162 -6.17 3.64 -16.91
CA GLY A 162 -6.55 4.40 -18.11
C GLY A 162 -6.09 5.85 -18.09
N ALA A 163 -5.05 6.17 -17.31
CA ALA A 163 -4.54 7.52 -17.16
C ALA A 163 -3.83 7.99 -18.45
N LYS A 164 -4.26 9.13 -19.00
CA LYS A 164 -3.66 9.70 -20.21
C LYS A 164 -2.22 10.16 -19.94
N LEU A 165 -1.26 9.49 -20.58
CA LEU A 165 0.15 9.87 -20.55
C LEU A 165 0.38 11.10 -21.43
N SER A 166 1.09 12.10 -20.92
CA SER A 166 1.47 13.26 -21.73
C SER A 166 2.72 12.94 -22.54
N THR A 167 2.59 12.99 -23.86
CA THR A 167 3.69 12.97 -24.83
C THR A 167 4.22 14.36 -25.17
N ALA A 168 3.60 15.42 -24.65
CA ALA A 168 4.05 16.79 -24.87
C ALA A 168 5.43 16.99 -24.24
N GLY A 169 6.45 17.20 -25.10
CA GLY A 169 7.81 17.47 -24.66
C GLY A 169 7.85 18.65 -23.68
N ARG A 170 8.67 18.50 -22.64
CA ARG A 170 8.87 19.42 -21.49
C ARG A 170 8.07 20.73 -21.59
N ALA A 171 6.96 20.81 -20.85
CA ALA A 171 6.29 22.08 -20.61
C ALA A 171 7.29 23.09 -20.00
N THR A 172 7.80 23.99 -20.85
CA THR A 172 8.77 25.02 -20.50
C THR A 172 8.08 26.08 -19.64
N GLY A 173 8.26 26.04 -18.32
CA GLY A 173 7.66 27.07 -17.47
C GLY A 173 7.58 26.84 -15.96
N GLN A 174 7.96 25.66 -15.45
CA GLN A 174 8.04 25.46 -13.99
C GLN A 174 9.50 25.49 -13.53
N SER A 175 9.80 26.46 -12.66
CA SER A 175 11.10 26.62 -12.01
C SER A 175 11.56 25.29 -11.42
N SER A 176 12.85 24.98 -11.58
CA SER A 176 13.46 23.70 -11.17
C SER A 176 13.61 23.62 -9.64
N ALA A 177 12.48 23.58 -8.93
CA ALA A 177 12.44 23.27 -7.52
C ALA A 177 12.91 21.82 -7.33
N VAL A 178 14.13 21.65 -6.81
CA VAL A 178 14.70 20.33 -6.53
C VAL A 178 13.77 19.62 -5.54
N PRO A 179 13.22 18.44 -5.88
CA PRO A 179 12.22 17.81 -5.03
C PRO A 179 12.83 17.35 -3.71
N ALA A 180 12.11 17.53 -2.60
CA ALA A 180 12.63 17.32 -1.24
C ALA A 180 13.13 15.88 -0.95
N TRP A 181 12.73 14.88 -1.73
CA TRP A 181 13.31 13.53 -1.63
C TRP A 181 14.76 13.50 -2.16
N ARG A 182 15.07 14.25 -3.22
CA ARG A 182 16.39 14.31 -3.84
C ARG A 182 17.40 14.97 -2.89
N ILE A 183 17.02 16.10 -2.29
CA ILE A 183 17.82 16.79 -1.26
C ILE A 183 18.15 15.83 -0.10
N ARG A 184 17.15 15.10 0.42
CA ARG A 184 17.35 14.11 1.50
C ARG A 184 18.32 12.98 1.11
N ILE A 185 18.30 12.52 -0.15
CA ILE A 185 19.25 11.50 -0.64
C ILE A 185 20.65 12.10 -0.78
N GLU A 186 20.78 13.29 -1.40
CA GLU A 186 22.06 13.99 -1.58
C GLU A 186 22.74 14.27 -0.23
N GLU A 187 22.00 14.72 0.79
CA GLU A 187 22.52 14.87 2.16
C GLU A 187 22.96 13.53 2.78
N ARG A 188 22.21 12.45 2.61
CA ARG A 188 22.58 11.12 3.14
C ARG A 188 23.89 10.63 2.49
N ILE A 189 24.04 10.83 1.19
CA ILE A 189 25.27 10.53 0.45
C ILE A 189 26.43 11.41 0.95
N ALA A 190 26.21 12.71 1.15
CA ALA A 190 27.21 13.62 1.69
C ALA A 190 27.67 13.23 3.10
N ARG A 191 26.73 12.90 4.00
CA ARG A 191 27.03 12.39 5.37
C ARG A 191 27.83 11.08 5.32
N ALA A 192 27.47 10.14 4.43
CA ALA A 192 28.20 8.89 4.25
C ALA A 192 29.63 9.12 3.75
N ARG A 193 29.83 9.99 2.73
CA ARG A 193 31.16 10.38 2.23
C ARG A 193 32.03 11.01 3.32
N ALA A 194 31.47 11.89 4.15
CA ALA A 194 32.18 12.51 5.27
C ALA A 194 32.59 11.48 6.35
N LEU A 195 31.75 10.49 6.63
CA LEU A 195 32.10 9.38 7.53
C LEU A 195 33.23 8.51 6.95
N ILE A 196 33.14 8.13 5.68
CA ILE A 196 34.20 7.37 4.99
C ILE A 196 35.53 8.14 5.04
N GLY A 197 35.52 9.45 4.74
CA GLY A 197 36.72 10.29 4.82
C GLY A 197 37.37 10.28 6.20
N ARG A 198 36.58 10.44 7.28
CA ARG A 198 37.09 10.36 8.66
C ARG A 198 37.66 8.99 9.01
N LEU A 199 37.00 7.89 8.61
CA LEU A 199 37.49 6.53 8.86
C LEU A 199 38.80 6.25 8.11
N LEU A 200 38.92 6.70 6.86
CA LEU A 200 40.16 6.61 6.09
C LEU A 200 41.29 7.42 6.75
N GLN A 201 41.00 8.60 7.27
CA GLN A 201 41.97 9.44 7.98
C GLN A 201 42.45 8.76 9.27
N VAL A 202 41.54 8.20 10.09
CA VAL A 202 41.93 7.41 11.28
C VAL A 202 42.80 6.22 10.91
N ARG A 203 42.46 5.47 9.85
CA ARG A 203 43.27 4.35 9.35
C ARG A 203 44.68 4.79 8.91
N GLN A 204 44.80 5.97 8.30
CA GLN A 204 46.09 6.55 7.91
C GLN A 204 46.94 6.98 9.10
N TYR A 205 46.33 7.54 10.16
CA TYR A 205 47.05 7.85 11.40
C TYR A 205 47.54 6.58 12.10
N GLN A 206 46.67 5.57 12.27
CA GLN A 206 47.07 4.28 12.85
C GLN A 206 48.20 3.60 12.07
N ALA A 207 48.21 3.68 10.74
CA ALA A 207 49.31 3.15 9.92
C ALA A 207 50.64 3.88 10.16
N LYS A 208 50.61 5.22 10.38
CA LYS A 208 51.80 6.02 10.69
C LYS A 208 52.31 5.77 12.12
N ASP A 209 51.41 5.66 13.09
CA ASP A 209 51.77 5.37 14.48
C ASP A 209 52.40 3.97 14.62
N CYS A 210 51.93 2.99 13.85
CA CYS A 210 52.54 1.66 13.78
C CYS A 210 53.93 1.68 13.12
N ALA A 211 54.14 2.51 12.08
CA ALA A 211 55.45 2.66 11.45
C ALA A 211 56.47 3.32 12.40
N HIS A 212 56.12 4.47 13.01
CA HIS A 212 56.99 5.13 13.99
C HIS A 212 57.29 4.26 15.22
N ARG A 213 56.39 3.34 15.61
CA ARG A 213 56.66 2.39 16.70
C ARG A 213 57.57 1.23 16.28
N GLN A 214 57.71 0.93 14.99
CA GLN A 214 58.69 -0.03 14.48
C GLN A 214 60.08 0.60 14.31
N ASP A 215 60.15 1.87 13.87
CA ASP A 215 61.41 2.62 13.73
C ASP A 215 62.04 3.01 15.08
N GLY A 216 61.27 2.95 16.18
CA GLY A 216 61.69 3.37 17.52
C GLY A 216 62.40 2.32 18.39
N VAL A 217 62.86 1.18 17.85
CA VAL A 217 63.47 0.07 18.63
C VAL A 217 64.95 -0.13 18.31
N CYS A 218 65.77 0.89 18.57
CA CYS A 218 67.25 0.88 18.60
C CYS A 218 67.73 2.29 19.01
N TRP A 219 68.69 2.52 19.92
CA TRP A 219 69.62 1.64 20.67
C TRP A 219 69.78 2.21 22.09
N ASP A 220 69.85 1.35 23.12
CA ASP A 220 70.44 1.74 24.43
C ASP A 220 70.81 0.48 25.25
N LYS A 221 71.80 -0.27 24.75
CA LYS A 221 72.56 -1.29 25.48
C LYS A 221 73.97 -1.43 24.89
N CYS A 222 74.90 -0.64 25.41
CA CYS A 222 76.34 -0.93 25.48
C CYS A 222 76.83 -0.36 26.82
#